data_AF-A0AAW7XYD6-F1
#
_entry.id   AF-A0AAW7XYD6-F1
#
_cell.length_a   1.000
_cell.length_b   1.000
_cell.length_c   1.000
_cell.angle_alpha   90.00
_cell.angle_beta   90.00
_cell.angle_gamma   90.00
#
_symmetry.space_group_name_H-M   'P 1'
#
loop_
_entity.id
_entity.type
_entity.pdbx_description
1 polymer ?
#
loop_
_entity_poly.entity_id
_entity_poly.type
_entity_poly.pdbx_seq_one_letter_code
_entity_poly.pdbx_strand_id
1 'polypeptide(L)' 'DGQGFCLYYKVLERGRFPWPNAEDGALRLTSAQLAMLWEGIDWRRPNWGAPPARVG' A
#
# COMPACT_ATOMS: atom_id res chain seq x y z
N ASP A 1 -25.65 6.83 4.69
CA ASP A 1 -24.66 5.98 5.38
C ASP A 1 -23.54 5.55 4.45
N GLY A 2 -22.42 6.28 4.45
CA GLY A 2 -21.28 6.06 3.53
C GLY A 2 -20.39 4.87 3.88
N GLN A 3 -20.98 3.78 4.40
CA GLN A 3 -20.27 2.58 4.83
C GLN A 3 -20.22 1.57 3.69
N GLY A 4 -19.50 1.91 2.62
CA GLY A 4 -19.16 0.96 1.55
C GLY A 4 -17.73 0.47 1.72
N PHE A 5 -17.47 -0.81 1.50
CA PHE A 5 -16.11 -1.33 1.35
C PHE A 5 -15.77 -1.46 -0.13
N CYS A 6 -14.55 -1.11 -0.51
CA CYS A 6 -14.01 -1.34 -1.85
C CYS A 6 -12.93 -2.41 -1.77
N LEU A 7 -13.06 -3.47 -2.55
CA LEU A 7 -12.02 -4.47 -2.72
C LEU A 7 -11.16 -4.10 -3.94
N TYR A 8 -9.87 -3.88 -3.71
CA TYR A 8 -8.88 -3.69 -4.76
C TYR A 8 -8.00 -4.93 -4.83
N TYR A 9 -7.77 -5.42 -6.04
CA TYR A 9 -6.80 -6.49 -6.30
C TYR A 9 -5.84 -6.03 -7.40
N LYS A 10 -4.55 -6.34 -7.23
CA LYS A 10 -3.51 -6.08 -8.22
C LYS A 10 -2.67 -7.34 -8.36
N VAL A 11 -2.67 -7.92 -9.55
CA VAL A 11 -1.81 -9.06 -9.85
C VAL A 11 -0.39 -8.53 -10.02
N LEU A 12 0.54 -9.02 -9.21
CA LEU A 12 1.95 -8.66 -9.33
C LEU A 12 2.58 -9.58 -10.37
N GLU A 13 3.02 -9.02 -11.49
CA GLU A 13 3.74 -9.78 -12.51
C GLU A 13 5.15 -10.18 -12.04
N ARG A 14 5.73 -9.42 -11.09
CA ARG A 14 7.07 -9.65 -10.56
C ARG A 14 7.25 -9.03 -9.17
N GLY A 15 7.84 -9.79 -8.25
CA GLY A 15 8.11 -9.35 -6.88
C GLY A 15 6.95 -9.61 -5.91
N ARG A 16 7.14 -9.21 -4.63
CA ARG A 16 6.13 -9.32 -3.57
C ARG A 16 5.68 -7.93 -3.12
N PHE A 17 4.39 -7.78 -2.87
CA PHE A 17 3.88 -6.58 -2.23
C PHE A 17 4.09 -6.71 -0.70
N PRO A 18 4.87 -5.82 -0.07
CA PRO A 18 5.10 -5.88 1.37
C PRO A 18 3.86 -5.37 2.11
N TRP A 19 2.94 -6.28 2.42
CA TRP A 19 1.86 -5.97 3.36
C TRP A 19 2.45 -5.88 4.78
N PRO A 20 2.19 -4.80 5.54
CA PRO A 20 2.64 -4.72 6.92
C PRO A 20 1.92 -5.75 7.77
N ASN A 21 2.60 -6.23 8.81
CA ASN A 21 1.92 -6.93 9.89
C ASN A 21 1.04 -5.92 10.62
N ALA A 22 -0.21 -5.81 10.23
CA ALA A 22 -1.21 -5.07 10.97
C ALA A 22 -1.54 -5.88 12.22
N GLU A 23 -1.25 -5.36 13.42
CA GLU A 23 -1.53 -6.06 14.69
C GLU A 23 -3.01 -6.43 14.81
N ASP A 24 -3.89 -5.55 14.32
CA ASP A 24 -5.35 -5.75 14.33
C ASP A 24 -5.91 -6.32 13.01
N GLY A 25 -5.07 -6.77 12.09
CA GLY A 25 -5.49 -7.29 10.77
C GLY A 25 -6.03 -6.23 9.80
N ALA A 26 -6.17 -4.98 10.23
CA ALA A 26 -6.54 -3.83 9.40
C ALA A 26 -5.59 -2.67 9.67
N LEU A 27 -5.32 -1.86 8.65
CA LEU A 27 -4.60 -0.62 8.83
C LEU A 27 -5.40 0.56 8.27
N ARG A 28 -5.48 1.63 9.07
CA ARG A 28 -6.08 2.88 8.63
C ARG A 28 -5.08 3.65 7.77
N LEU A 29 -5.44 3.87 6.51
CA LEU A 29 -4.67 4.66 5.56
C LEU A 29 -5.26 6.05 5.42
N THR A 30 -4.38 7.05 5.34
CA THR A 30 -4.75 8.37 4.82
C THR A 30 -4.85 8.33 3.29
N SER A 31 -5.56 9.30 2.70
CA SER A 31 -5.66 9.41 1.23
C SER A 31 -4.30 9.47 0.54
N ALA A 32 -3.31 10.12 1.17
CA ALA A 32 -1.94 10.20 0.66
C ALA A 32 -1.23 8.83 0.67
N GLN A 33 -1.40 8.04 1.73
CA GLN A 33 -0.82 6.69 1.81
C GLN A 33 -1.50 5.74 0.82
N LEU A 34 -2.80 5.91 0.58
CA LEU A 34 -3.48 5.18 -0.49
C LEU A 34 -2.89 5.55 -1.87
N ALA A 35 -2.68 6.83 -2.17
CA ALA A 35 -2.03 7.23 -3.41
C ALA A 35 -0.61 6.65 -3.55
N MET A 36 0.19 6.64 -2.47
CA MET A 36 1.52 6.01 -2.46
C MET A 36 1.46 4.51 -2.81
N LEU A 37 0.46 3.77 -2.30
CA LEU A 37 0.23 2.37 -2.66
C LEU A 37 0.01 2.18 -4.16
N TRP A 38 -0.80 3.04 -4.78
CA TRP A 38 -1.10 2.99 -6.21
C TRP A 38 0.15 3.23 -7.06
N GLU A 39 0.98 4.19 -6.65
CA GLU A 39 2.25 4.55 -7.29
C GLU A 39 3.38 3.54 -7.00
N GLY A 40 3.17 2.57 -6.10
CA GLY A 40 4.19 1.59 -5.70
C GLY A 40 5.27 2.17 -4.77
N ILE A 41 5.01 3.31 -4.13
CA ILE A 41 5.86 3.93 -3.11
C ILE A 41 5.62 3.23 -1.77
N ASP A 42 6.66 3.14 -0.93
CA ASP A 42 6.51 2.56 0.43
C ASP A 42 5.69 3.48 1.33
N TRP A 43 4.37 3.28 1.30
CA TRP A 43 3.37 4.00 2.08
C TRP A 43 3.56 3.89 3.61
N ARG A 44 4.35 2.91 4.10
CA ARG A 44 4.63 2.72 5.54
C ARG A 44 5.62 3.76 6.07
N ARG A 45 6.38 4.39 5.16
CA ARG A 45 7.24 5.53 5.47
C ARG A 45 6.72 6.71 4.66
N PRO A 46 5.96 7.64 5.25
CA PRO A 46 5.35 8.77 4.54
C PRO A 46 6.37 9.80 4.00
N ASN A 47 7.66 9.45 3.96
CA ASN A 47 8.62 10.19 3.18
C ASN A 47 8.37 9.86 1.70
N TRP A 48 8.00 10.86 0.91
CA TRP A 48 7.97 10.81 -0.55
C TRP A 48 9.40 10.63 -1.09
N GLY A 49 9.99 9.46 -0.82
CA GLY A 49 11.27 9.02 -1.34
C GLY A 49 11.08 8.18 -2.59
N ALA A 50 12.18 7.90 -3.28
CA ALA A 50 12.16 7.02 -4.45
C ALA A 50 11.46 5.68 -4.12
N PRO A 51 10.67 5.13 -5.06
CA PRO A 51 10.03 3.83 -4.87
C PRO A 51 11.10 2.80 -4.48
N PRO A 52 10.79 1.85 -3.56
CA PRO A 52 11.76 0.86 -3.11
C PRO A 52 12.38 0.17 -4.32
N ALA A 53 13.72 0.20 -4.38
CA ALA A 53 14.46 -0.40 -5.49
C ALA A 53 13.99 -1.84 -5.66
N ARG A 54 13.56 -2.20 -6.89
CA ARG A 54 13.12 -3.55 -7.22
C ARG A 54 14.26 -4.51 -6.89
N VAL A 55 14.10 -5.28 -5.82
CA VAL A 55 15.00 -6.40 -5.51
C VAL A 55 14.74 -7.45 -6.59
N GLY A 56 15.75 -7.66 -7.43
CA GLY A 56 15.78 -8.71 -8.45
C GLY A 56 15.87 -10.09 -7.82
#